data_AF-A0A838D3G3-F1
#
_entry.id   AF-A0A838D3G3-F1
#
_cell.length_a   1.000
_cell.length_b   1.000
_cell.length_c   1.000
_cell.angle_alpha   90.00
_cell.angle_beta   90.00
_cell.angle_gamma   90.00
#
_symmetry.space_group_name_H-M   'P 1'
#
loop_
_entity.id
_entity.type
_entity.pdbx_description
1 polymer ?
#
loop_
_entity_poly.entity_id
_entity_poly.type
_entity_poly.pdbx_seq_one_letter_code
_entity_poly.pdbx_strand_id
1 'polypeptide(L)'
;GMAPRDGLLVRPLLSCTREETAAHCVARGLAWREDASNADPAFARVRVREGLLPALRAVHPAAEASVVRTAALLREEAEVLDRLVADALDAQEDRIALERLAGLPCALARLVLRRLAEEVTGVLCPRASGRLDEVLGLDEGGALDLGEGARAVVSDGILRVARTPPLPRGPR
;
A
#
# COMPACT_ATOMS: atom_id res chain seq x y z
N GLY A 1 6.77 -4.95 1.18
CA GLY A 1 8.19 -4.83 1.59
C GLY A 1 8.86 -3.79 0.71
N MET A 2 10.02 -3.26 1.10
CA MET A 2 10.75 -2.30 0.25
C MET A 2 11.23 -2.99 -1.04
N ALA A 3 11.04 -2.37 -2.20
CA ALA A 3 11.56 -2.85 -3.47
C ALA A 3 13.04 -2.43 -3.67
N PRO A 4 13.87 -3.22 -4.38
CA PRO A 4 15.26 -2.86 -4.70
C PRO A 4 15.38 -1.53 -5.45
N ARG A 5 14.35 -1.18 -6.23
CA ARG A 5 14.21 0.10 -6.93
C ARG A 5 12.76 0.57 -6.86
N ASP A 6 12.59 1.87 -6.64
CA ASP A 6 11.30 2.54 -6.63
C ASP A 6 11.48 3.91 -7.32
N GLY A 7 11.10 4.00 -8.59
CA GLY A 7 11.41 5.15 -9.45
C GLY A 7 12.92 5.44 -9.54
N LEU A 8 13.32 6.60 -9.02
CA LEU A 8 14.72 7.06 -8.93
C LEU A 8 15.46 6.57 -7.68
N LEU A 9 14.74 6.03 -6.69
CA LEU A 9 15.33 5.53 -5.46
C LEU A 9 15.82 4.09 -5.64
N VAL A 10 17.14 3.90 -5.61
CA VAL A 10 17.78 2.58 -5.67
C VAL A 10 18.27 2.19 -4.28
N ARG A 11 18.10 0.91 -3.90
CA ARG A 11 18.52 0.35 -2.60
C ARG A 11 19.56 -0.76 -2.83
N PRO A 12 20.83 -0.43 -3.15
CA PRO A 12 21.83 -1.42 -3.58
C PRO A 12 22.17 -2.47 -2.51
N LEU A 13 22.03 -2.09 -1.24
CA LEU A 13 22.35 -2.95 -0.10
C LEU A 13 21.13 -3.69 0.45
N LEU A 14 20.00 -3.68 -0.25
CA LEU A 14 18.76 -4.29 0.26
C LEU A 14 18.87 -5.81 0.44
N SER A 15 19.71 -6.47 -0.37
CA SER A 15 19.99 -7.90 -0.27
C SER A 15 21.07 -8.24 0.75
N CYS A 16 21.76 -7.24 1.31
CA CYS A 16 22.86 -7.46 2.26
C CYS A 16 22.33 -7.49 3.69
N THR A 17 22.85 -8.40 4.51
CA THR A 17 22.53 -8.44 5.93
C THR A 17 23.33 -7.39 6.71
N ARG A 18 22.90 -7.14 7.96
CA ARG A 18 23.64 -6.26 8.86
C ARG A 18 25.01 -6.85 9.22
N GLU A 19 25.09 -8.17 9.33
CA GLU A 19 26.32 -8.90 9.63
C GLU A 19 27.31 -8.79 8.46
N GLU A 20 26.83 -8.94 7.22
CA GLU A 20 27.65 -8.78 6.01
C GLU A 20 28.22 -7.37 5.87
N THR A 21 27.39 -6.35 6.07
CA THR A 21 27.83 -4.94 6.01
C THR A 21 28.81 -4.60 7.13
N ALA A 22 28.60 -5.10 8.36
CA ALA A 22 29.52 -4.91 9.46
C ALA A 22 30.87 -5.61 9.21
N ALA A 23 30.85 -6.87 8.79
CA ALA A 23 32.05 -7.63 8.46
C ALA A 23 32.87 -6.94 7.35
N HIS A 24 32.17 -6.36 6.36
CA HIS A 24 32.78 -5.59 5.29
C HIS A 24 33.48 -4.32 5.79
N CYS A 25 32.84 -3.55 6.68
CA CYS A 25 33.43 -2.37 7.30
C CYS A 25 34.70 -2.74 8.09
N VAL A 26 34.62 -3.79 8.91
CA VAL A 26 35.76 -4.30 9.69
C VAL A 26 36.91 -4.71 8.77
N ALA A 27 36.64 -5.51 7.74
CA ALA A 27 37.65 -5.98 6.80
C ALA A 27 38.37 -4.84 6.04
N ARG A 28 37.72 -3.68 5.90
CA ARG A 28 38.27 -2.48 5.24
C ARG A 28 38.75 -1.40 6.21
N GLY A 29 38.72 -1.66 7.51
CA GLY A 29 39.10 -0.67 8.53
C GLY A 29 38.22 0.59 8.52
N LEU A 30 36.96 0.48 8.08
CA LEU A 30 36.02 1.59 8.06
C LEU A 30 35.38 1.76 9.43
N ALA A 31 35.53 2.94 10.02
CA ALA A 31 34.79 3.33 11.21
C ALA A 31 33.39 3.83 10.83
N TRP A 32 32.38 3.47 11.62
CA TRP A 32 31.02 4.00 11.49
C TRP A 32 30.59 4.69 12.78
N ARG A 33 29.60 5.57 12.67
CA ARG A 33 28.96 6.22 13.83
C ARG A 33 27.71 5.45 14.20
N GLU A 34 27.51 5.21 15.50
CA GLU A 34 26.25 4.68 16.00
C GLU A 34 25.26 5.83 16.26
N ASP A 35 24.17 5.84 15.51
CA ASP A 35 23.07 6.79 15.70
C ASP A 35 22.20 6.34 16.90
N ALA A 36 21.93 7.26 17.84
CA ALA A 36 21.10 7.00 19.02
C ALA A 36 19.69 6.51 18.66
N SER A 37 19.16 6.92 17.49
CA SER A 37 17.85 6.47 16.99
C SER A 37 17.81 4.98 16.60
N ASN A 38 18.94 4.28 16.61
CA ASN A 38 19.00 2.82 16.38
C ASN A 38 18.52 1.99 17.57
N ALA A 39 18.49 2.58 18.77
CA ALA A 39 18.07 1.94 20.02
C ALA A 39 16.84 2.62 20.65
N ASP A 40 16.36 3.73 20.08
CA ASP A 40 15.24 4.48 20.63
C ASP A 40 13.89 3.73 20.41
N PRO A 41 13.20 3.29 21.47
CA PRO A 41 11.94 2.56 21.37
C PRO A 41 10.77 3.44 20.88
N ALA A 42 10.93 4.76 20.74
CA ALA A 42 9.94 5.61 20.08
C ALA A 42 9.73 5.20 18.60
N PHE A 43 10.76 4.63 17.96
CA PHE A 43 10.65 4.15 16.58
C PHE A 43 10.08 2.72 16.50
N ALA A 44 9.06 2.54 15.66
CA ALA A 44 8.41 1.24 15.46
C ALA A 44 9.40 0.13 15.07
N ARG A 45 10.42 0.44 14.25
CA ARG A 45 11.46 -0.51 13.83
C ARG A 45 12.22 -1.12 15.02
N VAL A 46 12.47 -0.32 16.06
CA VAL A 46 13.19 -0.77 17.26
C VAL A 46 12.28 -1.68 18.07
N ARG A 47 11.03 -1.28 18.31
CA ARG A 47 10.05 -2.14 19.01
C ARG A 47 9.80 -3.46 18.30
N VAL A 48 9.76 -3.46 16.97
CA VAL A 48 9.62 -4.70 16.18
C VAL A 48 10.85 -5.59 16.36
N ARG A 49 12.06 -5.04 16.23
CA ARG A 49 13.30 -5.82 16.31
C ARG A 49 13.60 -6.35 17.71
N GLU A 50 13.43 -5.54 18.73
CA GLU A 50 13.81 -5.87 20.11
C GLU A 50 12.66 -6.57 20.89
N GLY A 51 11.42 -6.41 20.46
CA GLY A 51 10.24 -6.97 21.14
C GLY A 51 9.53 -8.05 20.32
N LEU A 52 8.95 -7.66 19.18
CA LEU A 52 8.08 -8.53 18.40
C LEU A 52 8.82 -9.73 17.77
N LEU A 53 9.97 -9.51 17.13
CA LEU A 53 10.71 -10.58 16.46
C LEU A 53 11.19 -11.66 17.44
N PRO A 54 11.77 -11.33 18.62
CA PRO A 54 12.09 -12.33 19.64
C PRO A 54 10.86 -13.11 20.10
N ALA A 55 9.72 -12.44 20.33
CA ALA A 55 8.48 -13.11 20.73
C ALA A 55 7.99 -14.09 19.65
N LEU A 56 8.05 -13.71 18.37
CA LEU A 56 7.69 -14.59 17.25
C LEU A 56 8.65 -15.79 17.13
N ARG A 57 9.96 -15.59 17.32
CA ARG A 57 10.95 -16.68 17.29
C ARG A 57 10.76 -17.67 18.43
N ALA A 58 10.31 -17.20 19.60
CA ALA A 58 9.97 -18.06 20.73
C ALA A 58 8.76 -18.96 20.44
N VAL A 59 7.80 -18.49 19.62
CA VAL A 59 6.66 -19.31 19.17
C VAL A 59 7.09 -20.31 18.10
N HIS A 60 7.84 -19.86 17.09
CA HIS A 60 8.34 -20.72 16.03
C HIS A 60 9.69 -20.20 15.49
N PRO A 61 10.77 -21.00 15.49
CA PRO A 61 12.11 -20.55 15.07
C PRO A 61 12.15 -19.96 13.65
N ALA A 62 11.34 -20.49 12.73
CA ALA A 62 11.25 -20.01 11.34
C ALA A 62 10.12 -18.99 11.09
N ALA A 63 9.57 -18.35 12.14
CA ALA A 63 8.48 -17.37 11.98
C ALA A 63 8.88 -16.21 11.06
N GLU A 64 10.07 -15.64 11.26
CA GLU A 64 10.59 -14.55 10.42
C GLU A 64 10.74 -14.96 8.96
N ALA A 65 11.39 -16.10 8.70
CA ALA A 65 11.54 -16.64 7.34
C ALA A 65 10.18 -16.91 6.68
N SER A 66 9.19 -17.38 7.45
CA SER A 66 7.83 -17.59 6.94
C SER A 66 7.13 -16.28 6.59
N VAL A 67 7.24 -15.25 7.42
CA VAL A 67 6.70 -13.91 7.12
C VAL A 67 7.35 -13.33 5.86
N VAL A 68 8.68 -13.43 5.72
CA VAL A 68 9.40 -12.96 4.53
C VAL A 68 8.94 -13.69 3.26
N ARG A 69 8.81 -15.02 3.33
CA ARG A 69 8.33 -15.85 2.22
C ARG A 69 6.89 -15.51 1.84
N THR A 70 5.98 -15.43 2.80
CA THR A 70 4.58 -15.04 2.54
C THR A 70 4.50 -13.63 1.95
N ALA A 71 5.30 -12.69 2.45
CA ALA A 71 5.35 -11.34 1.88
C ALA A 71 5.90 -11.31 0.44
N ALA A 72 6.74 -12.27 0.04
CA ALA A 72 7.20 -12.40 -1.34
C ALA A 72 6.09 -12.94 -2.24
N LEU A 73 5.42 -14.02 -1.84
CA LEU A 73 4.28 -14.58 -2.57
C LEU A 73 3.16 -13.55 -2.74
N LEU A 74 2.80 -12.81 -1.69
CA LEU A 74 1.79 -11.76 -1.75
C LEU A 74 2.16 -10.62 -2.70
N ARG A 75 3.46 -10.36 -2.94
CA ARG A 75 3.88 -9.37 -3.94
C ARG A 75 3.65 -9.89 -5.36
N GLU A 76 4.03 -11.13 -5.62
CA GLU A 76 3.81 -11.78 -6.91
C GLU A 76 2.30 -11.87 -7.23
N GLU A 77 1.49 -12.20 -6.23
CA GLU A 77 0.03 -12.21 -6.35
C GLU A 77 -0.54 -10.80 -6.58
N ALA A 78 -0.01 -9.78 -5.91
CA ALA A 78 -0.43 -8.40 -6.11
C ALA A 78 -0.19 -7.94 -7.56
N GLU A 79 0.91 -8.33 -8.20
CA GLU A 79 1.17 -8.02 -9.62
C GLU A 79 0.14 -8.66 -10.57
N VAL A 80 -0.43 -9.81 -10.20
CA VAL A 80 -1.55 -10.40 -10.95
C VAL A 80 -2.82 -9.59 -10.75
N LEU A 81 -3.13 -9.22 -9.50
CA LEU A 81 -4.30 -8.41 -9.17
C LEU A 81 -4.26 -7.02 -9.84
N ASP A 82 -3.09 -6.39 -9.86
CA ASP A 82 -2.89 -5.08 -10.50
C ASP A 82 -3.20 -5.14 -12.01
N ARG A 83 -2.81 -6.23 -12.69
CA ARG A 83 -3.17 -6.46 -14.09
C ARG A 83 -4.67 -6.65 -14.28
N LEU A 84 -5.31 -7.46 -13.43
CA LEU A 84 -6.76 -7.65 -13.50
C LEU A 84 -7.53 -6.34 -13.27
N VAL A 85 -7.03 -5.46 -12.40
CA VAL A 85 -7.60 -4.13 -12.18
C VAL A 85 -7.42 -3.26 -13.42
N ALA A 86 -6.23 -3.26 -14.03
CA ALA A 86 -5.97 -2.52 -15.26
C ALA A 86 -6.88 -3.00 -16.41
N ASP A 87 -7.03 -4.31 -16.60
CA ASP A 87 -7.91 -4.90 -17.62
C ASP A 87 -9.39 -4.59 -17.36
N ALA A 88 -9.77 -4.43 -16.08
CA ALA A 88 -11.13 -4.09 -15.68
C ALA A 88 -11.48 -2.62 -15.94
N LEU A 89 -10.50 -1.72 -15.99
CA LEU A 89 -10.70 -0.32 -16.34
C LEU A 89 -10.86 -0.17 -17.87
N ASP A 90 -11.59 0.86 -18.31
CA ASP A 90 -11.75 1.15 -19.73
C ASP A 90 -10.45 1.74 -20.32
N ALA A 91 -10.42 2.02 -21.63
CA ALA A 91 -9.29 2.68 -22.29
C ALA A 91 -8.89 4.03 -21.65
N GLN A 92 -9.78 4.61 -20.84
CA GLN A 92 -9.48 5.71 -19.93
C GLN A 92 -9.33 5.15 -18.51
N GLU A 93 -8.08 4.97 -18.07
CA GLU A 93 -7.71 4.37 -16.78
C GLU A 93 -8.17 5.20 -15.54
N ASP A 94 -8.87 6.32 -15.74
CA ASP A 94 -9.36 7.23 -14.70
C ASP A 94 -10.86 7.08 -14.38
N ARG A 95 -11.56 6.14 -15.03
CA ARG A 95 -13.02 5.97 -14.89
C ARG A 95 -13.50 4.55 -15.22
N ILE A 96 -14.73 4.25 -14.84
CA ILE A 96 -15.40 2.98 -15.18
C ILE A 96 -16.92 3.18 -15.25
N ALA A 97 -17.60 2.53 -16.19
CA ALA A 97 -19.06 2.47 -16.19
C ALA A 97 -19.59 1.78 -14.92
N LEU A 98 -20.64 2.33 -14.30
CA LEU A 98 -21.17 1.81 -13.04
C LEU A 98 -21.72 0.38 -13.20
N GLU A 99 -22.35 0.09 -14.33
CA GLU A 99 -22.86 -1.23 -14.70
C GLU A 99 -21.71 -2.23 -14.87
N ARG A 100 -20.59 -1.79 -15.46
CA ARG A 100 -19.39 -2.62 -15.60
C ARG A 100 -18.82 -2.94 -14.23
N LEU A 101 -18.69 -1.94 -13.34
CA LEU A 101 -18.22 -2.13 -11.97
C LEU A 101 -19.11 -3.10 -11.18
N ALA A 102 -20.43 -3.00 -11.33
CA ALA A 102 -21.41 -3.89 -10.71
C ALA A 102 -21.32 -5.34 -11.23
N GLY A 103 -20.91 -5.52 -12.49
CA GLY A 103 -20.73 -6.84 -13.11
C GLY A 103 -19.43 -7.55 -12.74
N LEU A 104 -18.47 -6.86 -12.10
CA LEU A 104 -17.20 -7.48 -11.68
C LEU A 104 -17.39 -8.34 -10.42
N PRO A 105 -16.55 -9.37 -10.22
CA PRO A 105 -16.44 -10.02 -8.92
C PRO A 105 -16.21 -8.98 -7.81
N CYS A 106 -16.94 -9.07 -6.70
CA CYS A 106 -16.92 -8.07 -5.62
C CYS A 106 -15.50 -7.69 -5.17
N ALA A 107 -14.60 -8.67 -5.03
CA ALA A 107 -13.21 -8.42 -4.68
C ALA A 107 -12.49 -7.54 -5.71
N LEU A 108 -12.71 -7.77 -7.00
CA LEU A 108 -12.12 -6.98 -8.09
C LEU A 108 -12.73 -5.58 -8.15
N ALA A 109 -14.05 -5.44 -8.00
CA ALA A 109 -14.71 -4.15 -7.93
C ALA A 109 -14.16 -3.26 -6.79
N ARG A 110 -13.91 -3.86 -5.62
CA ARG A 110 -13.28 -3.16 -4.47
C ARG A 110 -11.85 -2.72 -4.76
N LEU A 111 -11.09 -3.51 -5.53
CA LEU A 111 -9.74 -3.16 -5.95
C LEU A 111 -9.74 -2.05 -6.99
N VAL A 112 -10.65 -2.09 -7.96
CA VAL A 112 -10.84 -1.04 -8.97
C VAL A 112 -11.21 0.29 -8.31
N LEU A 113 -12.18 0.29 -7.39
CA LEU A 113 -12.59 1.50 -6.67
C LEU A 113 -11.44 2.08 -5.85
N ARG A 114 -10.66 1.23 -5.18
CA ARG A 114 -9.46 1.66 -4.47
C ARG A 114 -8.42 2.25 -5.42
N ARG A 115 -8.15 1.58 -6.54
CA ARG A 115 -7.17 2.04 -7.54
C ARG A 115 -7.50 3.43 -8.07
N LEU A 116 -8.77 3.68 -8.40
CA LEU A 116 -9.25 4.99 -8.85
C LEU A 116 -9.01 6.07 -7.78
N ALA A 117 -9.25 5.75 -6.49
CA ALA A 117 -8.98 6.68 -5.40
C ALA A 117 -7.48 6.95 -5.17
N GLU A 118 -6.65 5.92 -5.27
CA GLU A 118 -5.20 6.03 -5.07
C GLU A 118 -4.53 6.80 -6.21
N GLU A 119 -4.98 6.62 -7.46
CA GLU A 119 -4.54 7.42 -8.61
C GLU A 119 -4.82 8.91 -8.40
N VAL A 120 -6.02 9.23 -7.95
CA VAL A 120 -6.44 10.61 -7.78
C VAL A 120 -5.72 11.27 -6.61
N THR A 121 -5.57 10.58 -5.48
CA THR A 121 -5.02 11.17 -4.25
C THR A 121 -3.49 11.08 -4.14
N GLY A 122 -2.88 10.08 -4.77
CA GLY A 122 -1.45 9.76 -4.64
C GLY A 122 -1.08 9.11 -3.30
N VAL A 123 -2.06 8.66 -2.52
CA VAL A 123 -1.87 7.96 -1.24
C VAL A 123 -2.70 6.68 -1.21
N LEU A 124 -2.41 5.77 -0.28
CA LEU A 124 -3.21 4.56 -0.10
C LEU A 124 -4.61 4.90 0.42
N CYS A 125 -5.65 4.33 -0.21
CA CYS A 125 -7.06 4.61 0.11
C CYS A 125 -7.80 3.32 0.53
N PRO A 126 -7.42 2.68 1.65
CA PRO A 126 -8.00 1.39 2.05
C PRO A 126 -9.51 1.47 2.36
N ARG A 127 -10.03 2.66 2.72
CA ARG A 127 -11.47 2.83 3.01
C ARG A 127 -12.33 2.79 1.77
N ALA A 128 -11.80 3.20 0.62
CA ALA A 128 -12.54 3.19 -0.65
C ALA A 128 -13.13 1.81 -0.95
N SER A 129 -12.37 0.73 -0.73
CA SER A 129 -12.84 -0.65 -0.93
C SER A 129 -14.06 -1.02 -0.07
N GLY A 130 -14.20 -0.44 1.12
CA GLY A 130 -15.32 -0.71 2.03
C GLY A 130 -16.63 0.00 1.63
N ARG A 131 -16.56 0.94 0.69
CA ARG A 131 -17.66 1.82 0.29
C ARG A 131 -18.35 1.37 -1.00
N LEU A 132 -17.97 0.20 -1.53
CA LEU A 132 -18.44 -0.27 -2.84
C LEU A 132 -19.97 -0.30 -2.94
N ASP A 133 -20.67 -0.86 -1.96
CA ASP A 133 -22.13 -1.01 -2.02
C ASP A 133 -22.84 0.35 -2.06
N GLU A 134 -22.30 1.34 -1.34
CA GLU A 134 -22.80 2.73 -1.38
C GLU A 134 -22.52 3.39 -2.73
N VAL A 135 -21.37 3.13 -3.35
CA VAL A 135 -21.02 3.64 -4.69
C VAL A 135 -21.93 3.03 -5.76
N LEU A 136 -22.21 1.72 -5.69
CA LEU A 136 -23.10 1.04 -6.63
C LEU A 136 -24.55 1.50 -6.51
N GLY A 137 -24.94 2.07 -5.37
CA GLY A 137 -26.25 2.68 -5.13
C GLY A 137 -26.35 4.17 -5.50
N LEU A 138 -25.33 4.77 -6.11
CA LEU A 138 -25.38 6.17 -6.54
C LEU A 138 -26.22 6.33 -7.80
N ASP A 139 -27.13 7.30 -7.77
CA ASP A 139 -27.87 7.78 -8.94
C ASP A 139 -27.05 8.78 -9.77
N GLU A 140 -27.58 9.17 -10.94
CA GLU A 140 -27.03 10.20 -11.81
C GLU A 140 -26.80 11.53 -11.07
N GLY A 141 -25.57 12.06 -11.14
CA GLY A 141 -25.15 13.24 -10.38
C GLY A 141 -24.82 13.00 -8.90
N GLY A 142 -24.92 11.74 -8.44
CA GLY A 142 -24.58 11.34 -7.08
C GLY A 142 -23.09 11.43 -6.77
N ALA A 143 -22.77 11.70 -5.51
CA ALA A 143 -21.38 11.73 -5.04
C ALA A 143 -21.24 11.14 -3.64
N LEU A 144 -20.12 10.46 -3.39
CA LEU A 144 -19.83 9.78 -2.12
C LEU A 144 -18.38 10.02 -1.69
N ASP A 145 -18.18 10.40 -0.43
CA ASP A 145 -16.84 10.42 0.18
C ASP A 145 -16.32 8.99 0.34
N LEU A 146 -15.12 8.73 -0.19
CA LEU A 146 -14.45 7.43 -0.11
C LEU A 146 -13.43 7.37 1.04
N GLY A 147 -13.15 8.50 1.69
CA GLY A 147 -12.05 8.64 2.64
C GLY A 147 -10.75 9.08 1.98
N GLU A 148 -9.77 9.44 2.80
CA GLU A 148 -8.41 9.81 2.36
C GLU A 148 -8.35 10.94 1.31
N GLY A 149 -9.38 11.79 1.25
CA GLY A 149 -9.48 12.90 0.28
C GLY A 149 -9.97 12.48 -1.11
N ALA A 150 -10.51 11.28 -1.27
CA ALA A 150 -11.14 10.80 -2.50
C ALA A 150 -12.67 10.90 -2.43
N ARG A 151 -13.32 11.25 -3.55
CA ARG A 151 -14.78 11.24 -3.70
C ARG A 151 -15.17 10.60 -5.01
N ALA A 152 -16.07 9.62 -4.93
CA ALA A 152 -16.77 9.07 -6.07
C ALA A 152 -17.81 10.06 -6.58
N VAL A 153 -17.93 10.20 -7.90
CA VAL A 153 -18.95 11.00 -8.59
C VAL A 153 -19.45 10.18 -9.78
N VAL A 154 -20.77 10.09 -9.93
CA VAL A 154 -21.41 9.41 -11.07
C VAL A 154 -22.00 10.47 -12.01
N SER A 155 -21.62 10.39 -13.29
CA SER A 155 -22.18 11.21 -14.36
C SER A 155 -22.27 10.42 -15.65
N ASP A 156 -23.40 10.48 -16.34
CA ASP A 156 -23.73 9.71 -17.54
C ASP A 156 -23.51 8.19 -17.35
N GLY A 157 -23.87 7.66 -16.18
CA GLY A 157 -23.62 6.25 -15.80
C GLY A 157 -22.14 5.90 -15.59
N ILE A 158 -21.24 6.88 -15.65
CA ILE A 158 -19.80 6.68 -15.48
C ILE A 158 -19.37 7.12 -14.07
N LEU A 159 -18.71 6.21 -13.36
CA LEU A 159 -18.04 6.50 -12.11
C LEU A 159 -16.66 7.12 -12.37
N ARG A 160 -16.43 8.27 -11.73
CA ARG A 160 -15.12 8.93 -11.65
C ARG A 160 -14.77 9.19 -10.19
N VAL A 161 -13.48 9.27 -9.90
CA VAL A 161 -13.00 9.73 -8.59
C VAL A 161 -12.37 11.11 -8.73
N ALA A 162 -12.68 12.00 -7.80
CA ALA A 162 -12.12 13.34 -7.72
C ALA A 162 -11.46 13.57 -6.35
N ARG A 163 -10.46 14.46 -6.30
CA ARG A 163 -9.95 14.93 -5.01
C ARG A 163 -11.02 15.80 -4.36
N THR A 164 -11.39 15.44 -3.14
CA THR A 164 -12.10 16.35 -2.25
C THR A 164 -11.07 17.33 -1.67
N PRO A 165 -11.40 18.63 -1.48
CA PRO A 165 -10.56 19.50 -0.67
C PRO A 165 -10.29 18.81 0.68
N PRO A 166 -9.04 18.83 1.19
CA PRO A 166 -8.77 18.27 2.50
C PRO A 166 -9.71 18.91 3.51
N LEU A 167 -10.34 18.10 4.37
CA LEU A 167 -11.13 18.60 5.49
C LEU A 167 -10.27 19.63 6.24
N PRO A 168 -10.79 20.83 6.55
CA PRO A 168 -10.05 21.81 7.32
C PRO A 168 -9.58 21.14 8.61
N ARG A 169 -8.27 21.22 8.89
CA ARG A 169 -7.73 20.72 10.16
C ARG A 169 -8.46 21.47 11.27
N GLY A 170 -9.29 20.77 12.03
CA GLY A 170 -9.93 21.32 13.23
C GLY A 170 -8.88 21.88 14.19
N PRO A 171 -9.23 22.86 15.03
CA PRO A 171 -8.28 23.49 15.93
C PRO A 171 -7.64 22.43 16.84
N ARG A 172 -6.30 22.52 16.94
CA ARG A 172 -5.49 21.74 17.88
C ARG A 172 -5.76 22.18 19.32
#